data_AF-A0AAD4S753-F1
#
_entry.id   AF-A0AAD4S753-F1
#
_cell.length_a   1.000
_cell.length_b   1.000
_cell.length_c   1.000
_cell.angle_alpha   90.00
_cell.angle_beta   90.00
_cell.angle_gamma   90.00
#
_symmetry.space_group_name_H-M   'P 1'
#
loop_
_entity.id
_entity.type
_entity.pdbx_description
1 polymer ?
#
loop_
_entity_poly.entity_id
_entity_poly.type
_entity_poly.pdbx_seq_one_letter_code
_entity_poly.pdbx_strand_id
1 'polypeptide(L)'
;MRVVEELKSLQELSAMEKSDVEEEEEDMIVKEEDQKSLSVGIIGAPNAGKSALTNFMVGSKVAAVSPKTNTTTHEVLGVMTKGNTQM
;
A
#
# COMPACT_ATOMS: atom_id res chain seq x y z
N MET A 1 29.03 -30.79 -25.01
CA MET A 1 28.79 -30.45 -23.59
C MET A 1 28.11 -29.09 -23.38
N ARG A 2 27.48 -28.47 -24.41
CA ARG A 2 26.82 -27.16 -24.29
C ARG A 2 25.49 -27.17 -23.52
N VAL A 3 24.72 -28.24 -23.67
CA VAL A 3 23.39 -28.37 -23.02
C VAL A 3 23.50 -28.44 -21.49
N VAL A 4 24.61 -28.97 -20.98
CA VAL A 4 24.86 -29.07 -19.53
C VAL A 4 25.22 -27.70 -18.94
N GLU A 5 25.96 -26.87 -19.67
CA GLU A 5 26.30 -25.50 -19.27
C GLU A 5 25.06 -24.59 -19.27
N GLU A 6 24.18 -24.75 -20.26
CA GLU A 6 22.93 -24.00 -20.38
C GLU A 6 21.98 -24.28 -19.20
N LEU A 7 21.81 -25.55 -18.83
CA LEU A 7 21.04 -25.96 -17.65
C LEU A 7 21.62 -25.42 -16.35
N LYS A 8 22.95 -25.34 -16.25
CA LYS A 8 23.63 -24.80 -15.07
C LYS A 8 23.38 -23.30 -14.92
N SER A 9 23.45 -22.54 -16.02
CA SER A 9 23.18 -21.10 -16.03
C SER A 9 21.74 -20.75 -15.65
N LEU A 10 20.75 -21.54 -16.12
CA LEU A 10 19.33 -21.34 -15.79
C LEU A 10 19.04 -21.62 -14.30
N GLN A 11 19.73 -22.60 -13.71
CA GLN A 11 19.61 -22.88 -12.27
C GLN A 11 20.24 -21.78 -11.41
N GLU A 12 21.36 -21.20 -11.84
CA GLU A 12 22.01 -20.08 -11.16
C GLU A 12 21.15 -18.80 -11.21
N LEU A 13 20.56 -18.48 -12.37
CA LEU A 13 19.61 -17.37 -12.54
C LEU A 13 18.37 -17.50 -11.62
N SER A 14 17.75 -18.68 -11.57
CA SER A 14 16.58 -18.92 -10.71
C SER A 14 16.93 -18.87 -9.21
N ALA A 15 18.16 -19.22 -8.83
CA ALA A 15 18.61 -19.12 -7.45
C ALA A 15 18.83 -17.66 -7.02
N MET A 16 19.37 -16.82 -7.90
CA MET A 16 19.53 -15.38 -7.65
C MET A 16 18.18 -14.65 -7.56
N GLU A 17 17.23 -14.96 -8.45
CA GLU A 17 15.86 -14.39 -8.36
C GLU A 17 15.14 -14.80 -7.07
N LYS A 18 15.40 -16.01 -6.55
CA LYS A 18 14.81 -16.45 -5.27
C LYS A 18 15.43 -15.75 -4.07
N SER A 19 16.74 -15.55 -4.06
CA SER A 19 17.40 -14.83 -2.96
C SER A 19 16.97 -13.37 -2.91
N ASP A 20 16.84 -12.71 -4.06
CA ASP A 20 16.41 -11.30 -4.12
C ASP A 20 14.96 -11.14 -3.63
N VAL A 21 14.08 -12.10 -3.95
CA VAL A 21 12.68 -12.10 -3.48
C VAL A 21 12.58 -12.43 -1.98
N GLU A 22 13.40 -13.35 -1.46
CA GLU A 22 13.44 -13.67 -0.03
C GLU A 22 13.98 -12.50 0.80
N GLU A 23 14.99 -11.77 0.31
CA GLU A 23 15.47 -10.53 0.95
C GLU A 23 14.41 -9.40 0.91
N GLU A 24 13.67 -9.24 -0.19
CA GLU A 24 12.55 -8.29 -0.29
C GLU A 24 11.37 -8.64 0.67
N GLU A 25 11.09 -9.93 0.90
CA GLU A 25 10.05 -10.38 1.84
C GLU A 25 10.43 -10.14 3.30
N GLU A 26 11.71 -10.32 3.69
CA GLU A 26 12.18 -10.00 5.05
C GLU A 26 12.12 -8.49 5.33
N ASP A 27 12.43 -7.64 4.35
CA ASP A 27 12.32 -6.18 4.46
C ASP A 27 10.87 -5.67 4.60
N MET A 28 9.87 -6.50 4.27
CA MET A 28 8.45 -6.16 4.48
C MET A 28 7.97 -6.34 5.92
N ILE A 29 8.71 -7.09 6.76
CA ILE A 29 8.33 -7.32 8.17
C ILE A 29 8.92 -6.21 9.04
N VAL A 30 8.10 -5.22 9.33
CA VAL A 30 8.48 -4.08 10.18
C VAL A 30 8.42 -4.50 11.66
N LYS A 31 9.56 -4.42 12.36
CA LYS A 31 9.66 -4.61 13.81
C LYS A 31 8.74 -3.66 14.56
N GLU A 32 8.15 -4.10 15.68
CA GLU A 32 7.19 -3.28 16.46
C GLU A 32 7.74 -1.91 16.87
N GLU A 33 9.04 -1.83 17.20
CA GLU A 33 9.72 -0.58 17.59
C GLU A 33 9.83 0.44 16.45
N ASP A 34 9.78 -0.03 15.20
CA ASP A 34 9.92 0.80 14.00
C ASP A 34 8.56 1.16 13.36
N GLN A 35 7.46 0.60 13.87
CA GLN A 35 6.10 0.86 13.37
C GLN A 35 5.62 2.27 13.77
N LYS A 36 5.12 3.02 12.78
CA LYS A 36 4.60 4.38 12.95
C LYS A 36 3.12 4.42 12.61
N SER A 37 2.32 5.08 13.44
CA SER A 37 0.89 5.28 13.18
C SER A 37 0.48 6.74 13.40
N LEU A 38 -0.45 7.24 12.58
CA LEU A 38 -1.03 8.57 12.71
C LEU A 38 -2.54 8.53 12.46
N SER A 39 -3.32 9.17 13.32
CA SER A 39 -4.75 9.39 13.08
C SER A 39 -5.00 10.80 12.56
N VAL A 40 -5.62 10.94 11.38
CA VAL A 40 -5.87 12.23 10.73
C VAL A 40 -7.36 12.48 10.57
N GLY A 41 -7.84 13.62 11.09
CA GLY A 41 -9.22 14.08 10.88
C GLY A 41 -9.32 15.05 9.71
N ILE A 42 -10.19 14.75 8.73
CA ILE A 42 -10.49 15.64 7.59
C ILE A 42 -11.84 16.32 7.83
N ILE A 43 -11.81 17.62 8.14
CA ILE A 43 -13.00 18.42 8.45
C ILE A 43 -13.25 19.51 7.40
N GLY A 44 -14.50 19.93 7.26
CA GLY A 44 -14.88 21.00 6.32
C GLY A 44 -16.35 20.99 5.94
N ALA A 45 -16.78 22.05 5.26
CA ALA A 45 -18.16 22.26 4.83
C ALA A 45 -18.72 21.09 3.98
N PRO A 46 -20.05 20.91 3.92
CA PRO A 46 -20.66 19.92 3.02
C PRO A 46 -20.14 20.09 1.58
N ASN A 47 -19.87 18.97 0.92
CA ASN A 47 -19.35 18.93 -0.46
C ASN A 47 -17.99 19.64 -0.69
N ALA A 48 -17.23 19.98 0.34
CA ALA A 48 -15.88 20.56 0.21
C ALA A 48 -14.82 19.61 -0.38
N GLY A 49 -15.21 18.44 -0.91
CA GLY A 49 -14.30 17.47 -1.51
C GLY A 49 -13.59 16.54 -0.53
N LYS A 50 -14.00 16.51 0.75
CA LYS A 50 -13.40 15.64 1.79
C LYS A 50 -13.24 14.18 1.34
N SER A 51 -14.32 13.58 0.86
CA SER A 51 -14.34 12.18 0.39
C SER A 51 -13.47 11.95 -0.84
N ALA A 52 -13.32 12.96 -1.70
CA ALA A 52 -12.42 12.89 -2.85
C ALA A 52 -10.95 12.92 -2.39
N LEU A 53 -10.62 13.75 -1.40
CA LEU A 53 -9.29 13.80 -0.79
C LEU A 53 -8.96 12.49 -0.09
N THR A 54 -9.88 11.94 0.71
CA THR A 54 -9.67 10.63 1.37
C THR A 54 -9.40 9.52 0.36
N ASN A 55 -10.21 9.44 -0.71
CA ASN A 55 -9.99 8.44 -1.76
C ASN A 55 -8.64 8.60 -2.47
N PHE A 56 -8.23 9.86 -2.70
CA PHE A 56 -6.93 10.15 -3.30
C PHE A 56 -5.78 9.72 -2.38
N MET A 57 -5.88 10.00 -1.07
CA MET A 57 -4.86 9.63 -0.10
C MET A 57 -4.75 8.11 0.06
N VAL A 58 -5.87 7.40 0.15
CA VAL A 58 -5.89 5.93 0.29
C VAL A 58 -5.53 5.22 -1.02
N GLY A 59 -5.62 5.90 -2.16
CA GLY A 59 -5.40 5.32 -3.49
C GLY A 59 -6.51 4.38 -3.96
N SER A 60 -7.60 4.25 -3.19
CA SER A 60 -8.76 3.45 -3.53
C SER A 60 -10.06 4.17 -3.14
N LYS A 61 -11.17 3.76 -3.75
CA LYS A 61 -12.47 4.39 -3.54
C LYS A 61 -13.11 3.86 -2.25
N VAL A 62 -12.74 4.44 -1.12
CA VAL A 62 -13.27 4.10 0.22
C VAL A 62 -14.50 4.93 0.63
N ALA A 63 -14.65 6.13 0.08
CA ALA A 63 -15.72 7.07 0.39
C ALA A 63 -16.55 7.40 -0.86
N ALA A 64 -17.86 7.59 -0.67
CA ALA A 64 -18.75 8.05 -1.73
C ALA A 64 -18.43 9.51 -2.13
N VAL A 65 -18.38 9.78 -3.43
CA VAL A 65 -18.19 11.13 -4.00
C VAL A 65 -19.32 11.39 -4.98
N SER A 66 -20.05 12.49 -4.79
CA SER A 66 -21.17 12.90 -5.62
C SER A 66 -21.39 14.41 -5.49
N PRO A 67 -21.88 15.08 -6.55
CA PRO A 67 -22.26 16.49 -6.51
C PRO A 67 -23.55 16.76 -5.71
N LYS A 68 -24.31 15.71 -5.35
CA LYS A 68 -25.52 15.84 -4.51
C LYS A 68 -25.12 16.12 -3.06
N THR A 69 -25.85 17.02 -2.39
CA THR A 69 -25.74 17.21 -0.95
C THR A 69 -26.01 15.90 -0.20
N ASN A 70 -25.41 15.75 0.99
CA ASN A 70 -25.61 14.58 1.86
C ASN A 70 -25.00 13.25 1.36
N THR A 71 -23.80 13.30 0.75
CA THR A 71 -23.14 12.10 0.21
C THR A 71 -22.43 11.24 1.29
N THR A 72 -22.08 11.82 2.44
CA THR A 72 -21.38 11.10 3.53
C THR A 72 -22.11 11.40 4.85
N THR A 73 -23.01 10.50 5.26
CA THR A 73 -23.85 10.59 6.47
C THR A 73 -23.22 9.91 7.70
N HIS A 74 -22.14 9.17 7.50
CA HIS A 74 -21.39 8.44 8.53
C HIS A 74 -19.89 8.69 8.36
N GLU A 75 -19.13 8.60 9.45
CA GLU A 75 -17.66 8.65 9.38
C GLU A 75 -17.12 7.54 8.48
N VAL A 76 -16.18 7.88 7.60
CA VAL A 76 -15.50 6.93 6.73
C VAL A 76 -14.05 6.85 7.18
N LEU A 77 -13.62 5.67 7.58
CA LEU A 77 -12.23 5.38 7.90
C LEU A 77 -11.51 4.93 6.63
N GLY A 78 -10.49 5.70 6.22
CA GLY A 78 -9.52 5.27 5.22
C GLY A 78 -8.23 4.89 5.93
N VAL A 79 -7.69 3.70 5.66
CA VAL A 79 -6.40 3.26 6.19
C VAL A 79 -5.43 3.10 5.02
N MET A 80 -4.25 3.68 5.15
CA MET A 80 -3.16 3.56 4.19
C MET A 80 -1.89 3.15 4.91
N THR A 81 -1.25 2.08 4.44
CA THR A 81 0.07 1.65 4.92
C THR A 81 1.11 1.83 3.83
N LYS A 82 2.23 2.47 4.16
CA LYS A 82 3.38 2.64 3.27
C LYS A 82 4.68 2.42 4.05
N GLY A 83 5.40 1.35 3.72
CA GLY A 83 6.57 0.93 4.48
C GLY A 83 6.21 0.70 5.95
N ASN A 84 6.93 1.35 6.86
CA ASN A 84 6.69 1.27 8.30
C ASN A 84 5.65 2.24 8.86
N THR A 85 4.93 2.97 8.00
CA THR A 85 3.98 4.00 8.45
C THR A 85 2.56 3.68 8.02
N GLN A 86 1.63 3.71 8.98
CA GLN A 86 0.19 3.65 8.76
C GLN A 86 -0.47 4.99 9.07
N MET A 87 -1.38 5.43 8.21
CA MET A 87 -2.20 6.63 8.36
C MET A 87 -3.68 6.29 8.22
#